data_AF-A0A2W6BJ45-F1
#
_entry.id   AF-A0A2W6BJ45-F1
#
_cell.length_a   1.000
_cell.length_b   1.000
_cell.length_c   1.000
_cell.angle_alpha   90.00
_cell.angle_beta   90.00
_cell.angle_gamma   90.00
#
_symmetry.space_group_name_H-M   'P 1'
#
loop_
_entity.id
_entity.type
_entity.pdbx_description
1 polymer ?
#
loop_
_entity_poly.entity_id
_entity_poly.type
_entity_poly.pdbx_seq_one_letter_code
_entity_poly.pdbx_strand_id
1 'polypeptide(L)'
;MLQLNAWSLLGLYGEAVRTEALRLLRVAPRAVIASDAHDSARMPALRPALEALRAAGESDPGRFVGPGPRTLLEQGLAAGQAAAVRT
;
A
#
# COMPACT_ATOMS: atom_id res chain seq x y z
N MET A 1 0.92 0.82 -11.72
CA MET A 1 0.94 1.20 -10.29
C MET A 1 1.35 -0.04 -9.51
N LEU A 2 2.19 0.10 -8.50
CA LEU A 2 2.63 -1.00 -7.66
C LEU A 2 1.89 -0.96 -6.31
N GLN A 3 1.47 -2.11 -5.81
CA GLN A 3 0.98 -2.27 -4.45
C GLN A 3 1.94 -3.16 -3.67
N LEU A 4 2.28 -2.76 -2.45
CA LEU A 4 3.14 -3.51 -1.53
C LEU A 4 2.37 -3.87 -0.26
N ASN A 5 2.57 -5.09 0.24
CA ASN A 5 1.91 -5.56 1.44
C ASN A 5 2.59 -4.98 2.68
N ALA A 6 1.82 -4.51 3.66
CA ALA A 6 2.34 -3.95 4.91
C ALA A 6 3.28 -4.93 5.63
N TRP A 7 2.91 -6.21 5.66
CA TRP A 7 3.72 -7.26 6.27
C TRP A 7 5.05 -7.54 5.56
N SER A 8 5.15 -7.25 4.25
CA SER A 8 6.42 -7.32 3.53
C SER A 8 7.41 -6.28 4.07
N LEU A 9 6.95 -5.08 4.43
CA LEU A 9 7.79 -4.01 4.99
C LEU A 9 8.23 -4.29 6.44
N LEU A 10 7.45 -5.08 7.15
CA LEU A 10 7.70 -5.49 8.54
C LEU A 10 8.52 -6.77 8.65
N GLY A 11 8.83 -7.44 7.52
CA GLY A 11 9.68 -8.63 7.50
C GLY A 11 8.98 -9.94 7.86
N LEU A 12 7.63 -9.98 7.89
CA LEU A 12 6.89 -11.22 8.17
C LEU A 12 7.27 -12.35 7.20
N TYR A 13 7.56 -12.01 5.95
CA TYR A 13 7.91 -12.94 4.88
C TYR A 13 9.44 -13.10 4.70
N GLY A 14 10.23 -12.68 5.69
CA GLY A 14 11.69 -12.76 5.68
C GLY A 14 12.40 -11.49 5.21
N GLU A 15 13.69 -11.38 5.57
CA GLU A 15 14.47 -10.16 5.36
C GLU A 15 14.73 -9.84 3.88
N ALA A 16 14.84 -10.88 3.03
CA ALA A 16 14.96 -10.70 1.59
C ALA A 16 13.72 -10.00 1.00
N VAL A 17 12.52 -10.41 1.42
CA VAL A 17 11.26 -9.78 1.00
C VAL A 17 11.17 -8.35 1.52
N ARG A 18 11.60 -8.11 2.76
CA ARG A 18 11.64 -6.77 3.34
C ARG A 18 12.58 -5.84 2.57
N THR A 19 13.79 -6.29 2.31
CA THR A 19 14.80 -5.54 1.55
C THR A 19 14.29 -5.17 0.17
N GLU A 20 13.68 -6.14 -0.52
CA GLU A 20 13.13 -5.92 -1.85
C GLU A 20 11.89 -5.00 -1.84
N ALA A 21 10.98 -5.16 -0.87
CA ALA A 21 9.84 -4.27 -0.71
C ALA A 21 10.27 -2.82 -0.47
N LEU A 22 11.28 -2.59 0.39
CA LEU A 22 11.83 -1.26 0.61
C LEU A 22 12.54 -0.70 -0.64
N ARG A 23 13.23 -1.55 -1.40
CA ARG A 23 13.84 -1.17 -2.69
C ARG A 23 12.77 -0.73 -3.69
N LEU A 24 11.72 -1.54 -3.84
CA LEU A 24 10.59 -1.26 -4.73
C LEU A 24 9.87 0.03 -4.36
N LEU A 25 9.64 0.27 -3.07
CA LEU A 25 9.02 1.50 -2.58
C LEU A 25 9.81 2.76 -3.00
N ARG A 26 11.15 2.68 -3.03
CA ARG A 26 12.03 3.79 -3.43
C ARG A 26 12.03 4.04 -4.94
N VAL A 27 11.99 3.00 -5.76
CA VAL A 27 12.13 3.12 -7.23
C VAL A 27 10.80 3.21 -7.96
N ALA A 28 9.69 2.84 -7.31
CA ALA A 28 8.37 2.89 -7.92
C ALA A 28 7.74 4.29 -7.75
N PRO A 29 7.56 5.08 -8.83
CA PRO A 29 7.02 6.43 -8.74
C PRO A 29 5.54 6.46 -8.29
N ARG A 30 4.83 5.34 -8.43
CA ARG A 30 3.42 5.19 -8.03
C ARG A 30 3.26 3.89 -7.26
N ALA A 31 3.55 3.95 -5.95
CA ALA A 31 3.39 2.85 -5.02
C ALA A 31 2.27 3.13 -4.01
N VAL A 32 1.53 2.10 -3.61
CA VAL A 32 0.60 2.12 -2.49
C VAL A 32 0.89 0.97 -1.53
N ILE A 33 0.56 1.14 -0.26
CA ILE A 33 0.67 0.08 0.75
C ILE A 33 -0.74 -0.37 1.13
N ALA A 34 -0.95 -1.69 1.09
CA ALA A 34 -2.20 -2.32 1.52
C ALA A 34 -1.90 -3.37 2.60
N SER A 35 -2.90 -3.67 3.44
CA SER A 35 -2.74 -4.65 4.51
C SER A 35 -2.57 -6.08 3.98
N ASP A 36 -3.29 -6.40 2.90
CA ASP A 36 -3.48 -7.77 2.40
C ASP A 36 -3.90 -8.73 3.53
N ALA A 37 -4.83 -8.25 4.36
CA ALA A 37 -5.31 -8.97 5.54
C ALA A 37 -6.36 -10.01 5.16
N HIS A 38 -6.32 -11.19 5.80
CA HIS A 38 -7.19 -12.32 5.49
C HIS A 38 -7.80 -12.96 6.75
N ASP A 39 -7.01 -13.12 7.81
CA ASP A 39 -7.39 -13.81 9.05
C ASP A 39 -6.55 -13.32 10.24
N SER A 40 -6.64 -14.01 11.38
CA SER A 40 -5.86 -13.71 12.60
C SER A 40 -4.35 -13.87 12.43
N ALA A 41 -3.89 -14.68 11.48
CA ALA A 41 -2.46 -14.82 11.16
C ALA A 41 -1.97 -13.67 10.27
N ARG A 42 -2.88 -13.03 9.52
CA ARG A 42 -2.60 -11.89 8.63
C ARG A 42 -3.46 -10.69 8.98
N MET A 43 -3.33 -10.19 10.21
CA MET A 43 -4.05 -8.99 10.66
C MET A 43 -3.62 -7.73 9.90
N PRO A 44 -4.48 -6.69 9.81
CA PRO A 44 -4.08 -5.42 9.21
C PRO A 44 -2.90 -4.78 9.92
N ALA A 45 -1.84 -4.45 9.17
CA ALA A 45 -0.58 -3.91 9.73
C ALA A 45 -0.16 -2.57 9.12
N LEU A 46 -1.13 -1.76 8.64
CA LEU A 46 -0.83 -0.47 8.00
C LEU A 46 -0.09 0.49 8.95
N ARG A 47 -0.61 0.70 10.17
CA ARG A 47 0.01 1.63 11.13
C ARG A 47 1.44 1.22 11.50
N PRO A 48 1.72 -0.03 11.92
CA PRO A 48 3.10 -0.46 12.17
C PRO A 48 4.01 -0.29 10.95
N ALA A 49 3.52 -0.55 9.73
CA ALA A 49 4.32 -0.36 8.51
C ALA A 49 4.68 1.12 8.29
N LEU A 50 3.76 2.06 8.53
CA LEU A 50 4.05 3.50 8.42
C LEU A 50 5.05 3.96 9.49
N GLU A 51 4.95 3.44 10.70
CA GLU A 51 5.90 3.71 11.79
C GLU A 51 7.30 3.19 11.43
N ALA A 52 7.40 1.98 10.88
CA ALA A 52 8.66 1.41 10.41
C ALA A 52 9.29 2.23 9.27
N LEU A 53 8.47 2.73 8.33
CA LEU A 53 8.96 3.62 7.26
C LEU A 53 9.46 4.95 7.80
N ARG A 54 8.74 5.53 8.76
CA ARG A 54 9.17 6.76 9.43
C ARG A 54 10.50 6.55 10.16
N ALA A 55 10.65 5.43 10.86
CA ALA A 55 11.90 5.05 11.52
C ALA A 55 13.05 4.82 10.51
N ALA A 56 12.72 4.39 9.28
CA ALA A 56 13.67 4.22 8.18
C ALA A 56 13.98 5.51 7.41
N GLY A 57 13.46 6.66 7.85
CA GLY A 57 13.75 7.98 7.28
C GLY A 57 12.80 8.44 6.17
N GLU A 58 11.70 7.75 5.90
CA GLU A 58 10.65 8.27 5.02
C GLU A 58 9.94 9.45 5.72
N SER A 59 9.99 10.62 5.10
CA SER A 59 9.46 11.88 5.66
C SER A 59 7.94 11.94 5.61
N ASP A 60 7.32 11.35 4.59
CA ASP A 60 5.86 11.27 4.45
C ASP A 60 5.39 9.85 4.11
N PRO A 61 5.33 8.92 5.09
CA PRO A 61 4.78 7.59 4.87
C PRO A 61 3.28 7.62 4.49
N GLY A 62 2.56 8.69 4.86
CA GLY A 62 1.12 8.81 4.64
C GLY A 62 0.76 8.82 3.15
N ARG A 63 1.67 9.27 2.29
CA ARG A 63 1.50 9.27 0.83
C ARG A 63 1.18 7.89 0.24
N PHE A 64 1.63 6.82 0.89
CA PHE A 64 1.44 5.46 0.39
C PHE A 64 0.07 4.85 0.72
N VAL A 65 -0.67 5.41 1.68
CA VAL A 65 -1.96 4.87 2.15
C VAL A 65 -3.15 5.82 1.95
N GLY A 66 -2.89 7.10 1.68
CA GLY A 66 -3.94 8.12 1.55
C GLY A 66 -4.25 8.50 0.10
N PRO A 67 -3.45 9.37 -0.54
CA PRO A 67 -3.77 9.95 -1.83
C PRO A 67 -3.95 8.91 -2.95
N GLY A 68 -3.00 7.99 -3.11
CA GLY A 68 -3.03 6.97 -4.16
C GLY A 68 -4.30 6.10 -4.09
N PRO A 69 -4.58 5.42 -2.95
CA PRO A 69 -5.80 4.64 -2.78
C PRO A 69 -7.09 5.44 -2.98
N ARG A 70 -7.14 6.70 -2.50
CA ARG A 70 -8.31 7.57 -2.71
C ARG A 70 -8.55 7.87 -4.19
N THR A 71 -7.52 8.25 -4.94
CA THR A 71 -7.64 8.50 -6.38
C THR A 71 -8.14 7.27 -7.12
N LEU A 72 -7.65 6.07 -6.78
CA LEU A 72 -8.13 4.83 -7.39
C LEU A 72 -9.61 4.58 -7.14
N LEU A 73 -10.06 4.79 -5.90
CA LEU A 73 -11.45 4.61 -5.52
C LEU A 73 -12.36 5.59 -6.28
N GLU A 74 -12.00 6.88 -6.28
CA GLU A 74 -12.75 7.93 -6.97
C GLU A 74 -12.87 7.66 -8.47
N GLN A 75 -11.76 7.25 -9.11
CA GLN A 75 -11.74 6.89 -10.53
C GLN A 75 -12.61 5.65 -10.81
N GLY A 76 -12.54 4.64 -9.94
CA GLY A 76 -13.36 3.43 -10.05
C GLY A 76 -14.85 3.72 -9.93
N LEU A 77 -15.24 4.55 -8.95
CA LEU A 77 -16.64 4.95 -8.75
C LEU A 77 -17.19 5.75 -9.94
N ALA A 78 -16.43 6.72 -10.45
CA ALA A 78 -16.82 7.51 -11.62
C ALA A 78 -16.98 6.61 -12.87
N ALA A 79 -16.06 5.67 -13.08
CA ALA A 79 -16.14 4.73 -14.20
C ALA A 79 -17.36 3.79 -14.08
N GLY A 80 -17.67 3.30 -12.89
CA GLY A 80 -18.84 2.46 -12.63
C GLY A 80 -20.17 3.19 -12.88
N GLN A 81 -20.28 4.44 -12.45
CA GLN A 81 -21.45 5.28 -12.71
C GLN A 81 -21.64 5.54 -14.22
N ALA A 82 -20.56 5.86 -14.94
CA ALA A 82 -20.60 6.06 -16.38
C ALA A 82 -21.04 4.80 -17.14
N ALA A 83 -20.67 3.61 -16.65
CA ALA A 83 -21.12 2.35 -17.22
C ALA A 83 -22.63 2.09 -16.98
N ALA A 84 -23.12 2.38 -15.77
CA ALA A 84 -24.52 2.17 -15.39
C ALA A 84 -25.51 3.12 -16.11
N VAL A 85 -25.07 4.33 -16.50
CA VAL A 85 -25.90 5.28 -17.28
C VAL A 85 -25.99 4.87 -18.76
N ARG A 86 -25.09 3.99 -19.23
CA ARG A 86 -25.05 3.50 -20.62
C ARG A 86 -25.81 2.20 -20.86
N THR A 87 -26.43 1.65 -19.81
CA THR A 87 -27.26 0.42 -19.83
C THR A 87 -28.71 0.77 -19.54
#